data_AF-A0A355A1Q3-F1
#
_entry.id   AF-A0A355A1Q3-F1
#
_cell.length_a   1.000
_cell.length_b   1.000
_cell.length_c   1.000
_cell.angle_alpha   90.00
_cell.angle_beta   90.00
_cell.angle_gamma   90.00
#
_symmetry.space_group_name_H-M   'P 1'
#
loop_
_entity.id
_entity.type
_entity.pdbx_description
1 polymer ?
#
loop_
_entity_poly.entity_id
_entity_poly.type
_entity_poly.pdbx_seq_one_letter_code
_entity_poly.pdbx_strand_id
1 'polypeptide(L)'
;AGGALAVDRGEFARRITALINNHSQIQVVREEVTSIPLGQPAIIASGPLTSAALSEWLKQLFGEEYFYFYDAVAPIVTGESLDYSKVFLASRYGKGEAEYLNCPLNEMKYHEFWENLVSAETHQSHVGEVEQHFFEGCMPIEVLARRGKDTLRYGALKPVGLLDPITGKRPYAVIQLRAENKEKTLYNLVGFQTNLRWGEQARVFRQLPGLEAAEFVRYGVMHRNTFINTPQLLLPSLQWKGAENLFFAGQLIGVEGYVESAAAGLVAGKNIVRWKEGKRPLIFPEETAIGALLSHIISAEIRQFQPMNINFGLFPPLKRRNTSKFERNREISARALAIMADFLSNERN
;
A
#
# COMPACT_ATOMS: atom_id res chain seq x y z
N ALA A 1 1.48 -18.75 1.31
CA ALA A 1 0.04 -18.87 0.99
C ALA A 1 -0.15 -18.43 -0.47
N GLY A 2 -1.10 -19.02 -1.23
CA GLY A 2 -1.48 -18.54 -2.56
C GLY A 2 -0.39 -18.23 -3.61
N GLY A 3 0.82 -18.79 -3.51
CA GLY A 3 1.96 -18.42 -4.38
C GLY A 3 2.66 -17.09 -4.02
N ALA A 4 2.23 -16.40 -2.96
CA ALA A 4 2.90 -15.25 -2.39
C ALA A 4 3.84 -15.65 -1.23
N LEU A 5 4.92 -14.89 -1.05
CA LEU A 5 5.75 -14.98 0.16
C LEU A 5 4.96 -14.44 1.34
N ALA A 6 4.54 -15.33 2.23
CA ALA A 6 3.87 -15.01 3.48
C ALA A 6 4.73 -15.49 4.65
N VAL A 7 4.70 -14.76 5.77
CA VAL A 7 5.46 -15.05 6.98
C VAL A 7 4.52 -15.18 8.18
N ASP A 8 4.90 -16.00 9.15
CA ASP A 8 4.33 -15.89 10.50
C ASP A 8 4.78 -14.54 11.10
N ARG A 9 3.82 -13.68 11.45
CA ARG A 9 4.09 -12.31 11.91
C ARG A 9 4.84 -12.29 13.25
N GLY A 10 4.52 -13.21 14.15
CA GLY A 10 5.12 -13.28 15.49
C GLY A 10 6.55 -13.82 15.46
N GLU A 11 6.77 -14.89 14.70
CA GLU A 11 8.11 -15.46 14.46
C GLU A 11 9.02 -14.45 13.74
N PHE A 12 8.52 -13.84 12.66
CA PHE A 12 9.29 -12.86 11.88
C PHE A 12 9.71 -11.67 12.74
N ALA A 13 8.77 -11.04 13.45
CA ALA A 13 9.06 -9.90 14.30
C ALA A 13 10.07 -10.26 15.41
N ARG A 14 9.83 -11.35 16.14
CA ARG A 14 10.73 -11.83 17.21
C ARG A 14 12.15 -12.10 16.69
N ARG A 15 12.29 -12.73 15.52
CA ARG A 15 13.60 -13.03 14.93
C ARG A 15 14.35 -11.76 14.53
N ILE A 16 13.68 -10.78 13.90
CA ILE A 16 14.29 -9.49 13.56
C ILE A 16 14.69 -8.72 14.82
N THR A 17 13.81 -8.64 15.83
CA THR A 17 14.11 -8.00 17.12
C THR A 17 15.31 -8.65 17.82
N ALA A 18 15.41 -9.99 17.81
CA ALA A 18 16.55 -10.69 18.40
C ALA A 18 17.87 -10.40 17.65
N LEU A 19 17.84 -10.37 16.31
CA LEU A 19 19.02 -10.01 15.50
C LEU A 19 19.51 -8.58 15.79
N ILE A 20 18.59 -7.62 15.94
CA ILE A 20 18.91 -6.22 16.23
C ILE A 20 19.47 -6.08 17.66
N ASN A 21 18.76 -6.60 18.67
CA ASN A 21 19.15 -6.46 20.08
C ASN A 21 20.51 -7.14 20.40
N ASN A 22 20.86 -8.20 19.67
CA ASN A 22 22.09 -8.98 19.92
C ASN A 22 23.29 -8.53 19.05
N HIS A 23 23.13 -7.50 18.21
CA HIS A 23 24.21 -7.05 17.33
C HIS A 23 25.16 -6.10 18.05
N SER A 24 26.44 -6.45 18.15
CA SER A 24 27.45 -5.70 18.94
C SER A 24 27.66 -4.24 18.51
N GLN A 25 27.29 -3.88 17.28
CA GLN A 25 27.37 -2.51 16.75
C GLN A 25 26.03 -1.76 16.75
N ILE A 26 24.96 -2.31 17.34
CA ILE A 26 23.65 -1.65 17.43
C ILE A 26 23.29 -1.46 18.90
N GLN A 27 23.12 -0.20 19.30
CA GLN A 27 22.50 0.17 20.57
C GLN A 27 21.03 0.49 20.33
N VAL A 28 20.13 -0.22 21.01
CA VAL A 28 18.68 0.05 20.96
C VAL A 28 18.30 0.96 22.12
N VAL A 29 17.89 2.19 21.82
CA VAL A 29 17.30 3.14 22.78
C VAL A 29 15.78 3.12 22.61
N ARG A 30 15.04 3.09 23.72
CA ARG A 30 13.57 2.99 23.73
C ARG A 30 12.94 4.29 24.22
N GLU A 31 12.98 5.30 23.37
CA GLU A 31 12.48 6.64 23.65
C GLU A 31 11.72 7.21 22.43
N GLU A 32 10.91 8.24 22.63
CA GLU A 32 10.35 9.01 21.53
C GLU A 32 11.40 10.02 21.04
N VAL A 33 11.81 9.91 19.78
CA VAL A 33 12.66 10.91 19.12
C VAL A 33 11.76 12.02 18.58
N THR A 34 11.79 13.19 19.20
CA THR A 34 10.95 14.35 18.83
C THR A 34 11.63 15.29 17.84
N SER A 35 12.96 15.25 17.72
CA SER A 35 13.77 16.05 16.79
C SER A 35 15.15 15.41 16.59
N ILE A 36 15.83 15.72 15.49
CA ILE A 36 17.21 15.30 15.24
C ILE A 36 18.17 16.51 15.39
N PRO A 37 19.27 16.39 16.15
CA PRO A 37 20.31 17.41 16.19
C PRO A 37 20.94 17.63 14.81
N LEU A 38 20.80 18.84 14.27
CA LEU A 38 21.44 19.22 13.00
C LEU A 38 22.96 19.03 13.09
N GLY A 39 23.55 18.49 12.02
CA GLY A 39 24.97 18.11 11.96
C GLY A 39 25.30 16.67 12.39
N GLN A 40 24.39 15.93 13.03
CA GLN A 40 24.58 14.48 13.26
C GLN A 40 23.96 13.65 12.13
N PRO A 41 24.63 12.60 11.62
CA PRO A 41 24.07 11.75 10.57
C PRO A 41 22.89 10.93 11.10
N ALA A 42 21.73 11.01 10.44
CA ALA A 42 20.53 10.27 10.82
C ALA A 42 19.75 9.71 9.62
N ILE A 43 19.06 8.59 9.85
CA ILE A 43 18.01 8.07 8.96
C ILE A 43 16.68 8.19 9.70
N ILE A 44 15.72 8.91 9.13
CA ILE A 44 14.35 9.01 9.66
C ILE A 44 13.48 7.97 8.94
N ALA A 45 12.98 6.99 9.69
CA ALA A 45 12.19 5.87 9.17
C ALA A 45 11.00 5.52 10.08
N SER A 46 10.33 6.54 10.63
CA SER A 46 9.22 6.44 11.59
C SER A 46 7.93 5.84 11.02
N GLY A 47 7.80 5.72 9.70
CA GLY A 47 6.66 5.09 9.03
C GLY A 47 5.36 5.91 9.09
N PRO A 48 4.19 5.28 8.82
CA PRO A 48 2.93 5.99 8.62
C PRO A 48 2.45 6.73 9.87
N LEU A 49 2.66 6.14 11.05
CA LEU A 49 2.23 6.66 12.34
C LEU A 49 3.36 7.43 13.04
N THR A 50 4.03 8.31 12.29
CA THR A 50 5.03 9.23 12.85
C THR A 50 4.39 10.08 13.96
N SER A 51 5.07 10.22 15.11
CA SER A 51 4.48 10.89 16.28
C SER A 51 4.15 12.35 16.03
N ALA A 52 3.27 12.94 16.83
CA ALA A 52 2.88 14.34 16.67
C ALA A 52 4.09 15.30 16.82
N ALA A 53 4.96 15.05 17.79
CA ALA A 53 6.15 15.87 18.03
C ALA A 53 7.16 15.77 16.89
N LEU A 54 7.47 14.55 16.42
CA LEU A 54 8.38 14.36 15.29
C LEU A 54 7.80 14.90 13.98
N SER A 55 6.50 14.75 13.76
CA SER A 55 5.80 15.33 12.60
C SER A 55 5.91 16.85 12.60
N GLU A 56 5.73 17.49 13.76
CA GLU A 56 5.83 18.94 13.90
C GLU A 56 7.26 19.45 13.65
N TRP A 57 8.28 18.75 14.17
CA TRP A 57 9.68 19.05 13.82
C TRP A 57 9.96 18.90 12.32
N LEU A 58 9.44 17.85 11.68
CA LEU A 58 9.62 17.64 10.23
C LEU A 58 8.91 18.74 9.41
N LYS A 59 7.72 19.19 9.81
CA LYS A 59 7.07 20.35 9.16
C LYS A 59 7.93 21.60 9.28
N GLN A 60 8.52 21.86 10.45
CA GLN A 60 9.39 23.03 10.65
C GLN A 60 10.69 22.91 9.85
N LEU A 61 11.18 21.68 9.61
CA LEU A 61 12.35 21.39 8.78
C LEU A 61 12.10 21.61 7.27
N PHE A 62 10.89 21.35 6.79
CA PHE A 62 10.57 21.36 5.35
C PHE A 62 9.67 22.51 4.89
N GLY A 63 8.79 23.03 5.75
CA GLY A 63 7.61 23.81 5.40
C GLY A 63 6.34 22.94 5.40
N GLU A 64 5.21 23.50 5.83
CA GLU A 64 3.94 22.75 5.97
C GLU A 64 3.38 22.24 4.63
N GLU A 65 3.67 22.92 3.51
CA GLU A 65 3.22 22.58 2.14
C GLU A 65 3.89 21.30 1.56
N TYR A 66 4.79 20.67 2.31
CA TYR A 66 5.50 19.46 1.90
C TYR A 66 5.04 18.18 2.64
N PHE A 67 3.85 18.20 3.29
CA PHE A 67 3.29 17.10 4.10
C PHE A 67 1.84 16.71 3.76
N TYR A 68 1.63 15.48 3.27
CA TYR A 68 0.34 14.87 2.88
C TYR A 68 0.41 13.33 3.08
N PHE A 69 -0.58 12.44 2.87
CA PHE A 69 -2.06 12.51 2.91
C PHE A 69 -2.62 11.21 3.55
N TYR A 70 -3.95 11.10 3.69
CA TYR A 70 -4.67 10.04 4.38
C TYR A 70 -4.80 8.73 3.58
N ASP A 71 -4.84 7.60 4.29
CA ASP A 71 -5.05 6.22 3.83
C ASP A 71 -6.41 5.70 4.30
N ALA A 72 -7.12 4.99 3.45
CA ALA A 72 -8.47 4.51 3.74
C ALA A 72 -8.42 3.05 4.21
N VAL A 73 -9.08 2.72 5.32
CA VAL A 73 -9.17 1.33 5.82
C VAL A 73 -10.54 0.75 5.52
N ALA A 74 -10.56 -0.54 5.15
CA ALA A 74 -11.80 -1.27 4.89
C ALA A 74 -12.43 -1.85 6.18
N PRO A 75 -13.78 -1.99 6.23
CA PRO A 75 -14.47 -2.58 7.36
C PRO A 75 -14.08 -4.05 7.62
N ILE A 76 -14.35 -4.50 8.84
CA ILE A 76 -14.33 -5.90 9.27
C ILE A 76 -15.67 -6.25 9.90
N VAL A 77 -16.22 -7.39 9.50
CA VAL A 77 -17.48 -7.97 10.01
C VAL A 77 -17.22 -9.30 10.73
N THR A 78 -18.12 -9.70 11.63
CA THR A 78 -18.11 -11.05 12.22
C THR A 78 -18.47 -12.10 11.17
N GLY A 79 -17.91 -13.30 11.28
CA GLY A 79 -18.27 -14.44 10.43
C GLY A 79 -19.68 -14.98 10.74
N GLU A 80 -20.10 -14.94 12.00
CA GLU A 80 -21.40 -15.45 12.44
C GLU A 80 -22.60 -14.63 11.92
N SER A 81 -22.39 -13.37 11.56
CA SER A 81 -23.43 -12.50 10.97
C SER A 81 -23.55 -12.61 9.45
N LEU A 82 -22.76 -13.48 8.81
CA LEU A 82 -22.80 -13.70 7.36
C LEU A 82 -23.84 -14.75 6.97
N ASP A 83 -24.65 -14.45 5.95
CA ASP A 83 -25.56 -15.43 5.35
C ASP A 83 -24.83 -16.31 4.32
N TYR A 84 -24.32 -17.43 4.82
CA TYR A 84 -23.61 -18.46 4.03
C TYR A 84 -24.46 -19.14 2.95
N SER A 85 -25.77 -18.92 2.88
CA SER A 85 -26.59 -19.40 1.75
C SER A 85 -26.41 -18.55 0.48
N LYS A 86 -25.88 -17.32 0.62
CA LYS A 86 -25.72 -16.34 -0.47
C LYS A 86 -24.27 -16.12 -0.89
N VAL A 87 -23.29 -16.65 -0.16
CA VAL A 87 -21.85 -16.48 -0.44
C VAL A 87 -21.18 -17.81 -0.69
N PHE A 88 -20.13 -17.82 -1.53
CA PHE A 88 -19.40 -19.04 -1.86
C PHE A 88 -17.89 -18.89 -1.63
N LEU A 89 -17.28 -19.91 -1.02
CA LEU A 89 -15.84 -19.95 -0.76
C LEU A 89 -15.09 -20.37 -2.04
N ALA A 90 -14.31 -19.46 -2.63
CA ALA A 90 -13.55 -19.76 -3.85
C ALA A 90 -12.35 -18.82 -4.04
N SER A 91 -11.27 -19.38 -4.59
CA SER A 91 -10.12 -18.64 -5.11
C SER A 91 -10.25 -18.47 -6.63
N ARG A 92 -9.77 -17.33 -7.16
CA ARG A 92 -9.85 -17.03 -8.60
C ARG A 92 -9.11 -18.08 -9.42
N TYR A 93 -9.73 -18.50 -10.52
CA TYR A 93 -9.28 -19.56 -11.44
C TYR A 93 -9.14 -20.95 -10.79
N GLY A 94 -9.74 -21.18 -9.62
CA GLY A 94 -9.65 -22.47 -8.92
C GLY A 94 -8.24 -22.87 -8.48
N LYS A 95 -7.33 -21.89 -8.32
CA LYS A 95 -5.94 -22.14 -7.93
C LYS A 95 -5.75 -22.03 -6.42
N GLY A 96 -5.22 -23.09 -5.81
CA GLY A 96 -4.92 -23.16 -4.37
C GLY A 96 -6.14 -23.51 -3.52
N GLU A 97 -5.96 -23.49 -2.20
CA GLU A 97 -7.07 -23.54 -1.25
C GLU A 97 -8.00 -22.32 -1.44
N ALA A 98 -9.26 -22.46 -1.07
CA ALA A 98 -10.25 -21.41 -1.22
C ALA A 98 -10.13 -20.38 -0.08
N GLU A 99 -9.47 -19.25 -0.36
CA GLU A 99 -9.05 -18.25 0.64
C GLU A 99 -10.08 -17.14 0.90
N TYR A 100 -11.07 -16.96 0.00
CA TYR A 100 -12.02 -15.86 0.03
C TYR A 100 -13.47 -16.35 -0.01
N LEU A 101 -14.34 -15.76 0.82
CA LEU A 101 -15.79 -15.81 0.57
C LEU A 101 -16.12 -14.79 -0.52
N ASN A 102 -17.05 -15.13 -1.40
CA ASN A 102 -17.42 -14.32 -2.55
C ASN A 102 -18.92 -14.05 -2.49
N CYS A 103 -19.29 -12.77 -2.48
CA CYS A 103 -20.67 -12.29 -2.49
C CYS A 103 -21.03 -11.89 -3.93
N PRO A 104 -21.75 -12.73 -4.69
CA PRO A 104 -22.09 -12.45 -6.08
C PRO A 104 -23.16 -11.36 -6.17
N LEU A 105 -22.97 -10.41 -7.08
CA LEU A 105 -24.01 -9.47 -7.50
C LEU A 105 -24.49 -9.80 -8.91
N ASN A 106 -25.81 -9.69 -9.11
CA ASN A 106 -26.40 -9.52 -10.43
C ASN A 106 -26.39 -8.02 -10.82
N GLU A 107 -26.76 -7.71 -12.06
CA GLU A 107 -26.72 -6.33 -12.59
C GLU A 107 -27.60 -5.35 -11.81
N MET A 108 -28.81 -5.77 -11.45
CA MET A 108 -29.76 -4.98 -10.65
C MET A 108 -29.20 -4.66 -9.26
N LYS A 109 -28.73 -5.67 -8.51
CA LYS A 109 -28.13 -5.47 -7.18
C LYS A 109 -26.83 -4.68 -7.22
N TYR A 110 -26.04 -4.81 -8.28
CA TYR A 110 -24.89 -3.93 -8.50
C TYR A 110 -25.31 -2.48 -8.72
N HIS A 111 -26.37 -2.23 -9.48
CA HIS A 111 -26.87 -0.89 -9.74
C HIS A 111 -27.41 -0.23 -8.47
N GLU A 112 -28.24 -0.93 -7.71
CA GLU A 112 -28.77 -0.48 -6.41
C GLU A 112 -27.62 -0.14 -5.45
N PHE A 113 -26.64 -1.03 -5.32
CA PHE A 113 -25.46 -0.81 -4.48
C PHE A 113 -24.65 0.41 -4.94
N TRP A 114 -24.39 0.56 -6.24
CA TRP A 114 -23.63 1.69 -6.78
C TRP A 114 -24.34 3.02 -6.54
N GLU A 115 -25.66 3.10 -6.73
CA GLU A 115 -26.46 4.31 -6.46
C GLU A 115 -26.42 4.69 -4.97
N ASN A 116 -26.62 3.71 -4.10
CA ASN A 116 -26.54 3.91 -2.65
C ASN A 116 -25.14 4.32 -2.19
N LEU A 117 -24.10 3.82 -2.84
CA LEU A 117 -22.70 4.12 -2.53
C LEU A 117 -22.28 5.52 -2.98
N VAL A 118 -22.64 5.96 -4.20
CA VAL A 118 -22.24 7.30 -4.67
C VAL A 118 -22.99 8.42 -3.95
N SER A 119 -24.22 8.16 -3.50
CA SER A 119 -25.07 9.10 -2.75
C SER A 119 -24.84 9.12 -1.24
N ALA A 120 -24.08 8.16 -0.69
CA ALA A 120 -23.88 8.05 0.74
C ALA A 120 -23.01 9.17 1.34
N GLU A 121 -23.32 9.54 2.59
CA GLU A 121 -22.61 10.60 3.30
C GLU A 121 -21.21 10.16 3.75
N THR A 122 -20.21 10.99 3.49
CA THR A 122 -18.85 10.86 4.00
C THR A 122 -18.63 11.65 5.28
N HIS A 123 -17.55 11.37 6.00
CA HIS A 123 -17.04 12.30 6.99
C HIS A 123 -16.53 13.55 6.29
N GLN A 124 -16.99 14.73 6.74
CA GLN A 124 -16.42 16.00 6.31
C GLN A 124 -15.02 16.14 6.94
N SER A 125 -13.99 16.11 6.11
CA SER A 125 -12.68 16.60 6.51
C SER A 125 -12.74 18.11 6.72
N HIS A 126 -11.98 18.65 7.67
CA HIS A 126 -11.75 20.10 7.80
C HIS A 126 -10.94 20.71 6.63
N VAL A 127 -10.69 19.92 5.59
CA VAL A 127 -10.05 20.27 4.32
C VAL A 127 -11.12 20.06 3.24
N GLY A 128 -11.34 21.07 2.40
CA GLY A 128 -12.44 21.09 1.43
C GLY A 128 -12.33 20.00 0.35
N GLU A 129 -13.43 19.75 -0.36
CA GLU A 129 -13.57 18.67 -1.37
C GLU A 129 -12.55 18.73 -2.53
N VAL A 130 -11.85 19.86 -2.69
CA VAL A 130 -10.90 20.12 -3.79
C VAL A 130 -9.48 19.58 -3.51
N GLU A 131 -9.14 19.26 -2.26
CA GLU A 131 -7.77 18.90 -1.86
C GLU A 131 -7.63 17.49 -1.24
N GLN A 132 -8.62 16.61 -1.47
CA GLN A 132 -8.53 15.20 -1.05
C GLN A 132 -7.65 14.39 -2.02
N HIS A 133 -6.33 14.50 -1.85
CA HIS A 133 -5.31 13.74 -2.58
C HIS A 133 -5.28 12.25 -2.17
N PHE A 134 -6.27 11.48 -2.61
CA PHE A 134 -6.35 10.04 -2.35
C PHE A 134 -5.27 9.23 -3.09
N PHE A 135 -4.65 8.29 -2.39
CA PHE A 135 -3.77 7.30 -3.01
C PHE A 135 -4.55 6.37 -3.96
N GLU A 136 -4.17 6.33 -5.23
CA GLU A 136 -4.82 5.54 -6.29
C GLU A 136 -4.93 4.04 -5.96
N GLY A 137 -3.98 3.46 -5.20
CA GLY A 137 -4.03 2.05 -4.80
C GLY A 137 -4.94 1.75 -3.60
N CYS A 138 -5.31 2.76 -2.81
CA CYS A 138 -6.13 2.63 -1.60
C CYS A 138 -7.28 3.66 -1.56
N MET A 139 -7.79 4.03 -2.72
CA MET A 139 -8.84 5.04 -2.86
C MET A 139 -10.16 4.57 -2.23
N PRO A 140 -10.91 5.46 -1.53
CA PRO A 140 -12.22 5.13 -1.02
C PRO A 140 -13.17 4.60 -2.11
N ILE A 141 -13.90 3.54 -1.79
CA ILE A 141 -14.77 2.83 -2.74
C ILE A 141 -15.88 3.74 -3.29
N GLU A 142 -16.38 4.68 -2.49
CA GLU A 142 -17.33 5.72 -2.93
C GLU A 142 -16.72 6.71 -3.95
N VAL A 143 -15.42 7.01 -3.86
CA VAL A 143 -14.70 7.88 -4.81
C VAL A 143 -14.45 7.13 -6.12
N LEU A 144 -14.05 5.85 -6.03
CA LEU A 144 -13.94 4.96 -7.20
C LEU A 144 -15.30 4.79 -7.91
N ALA A 145 -16.39 4.69 -7.16
CA ALA A 145 -17.74 4.59 -7.72
C ALA A 145 -18.17 5.86 -8.47
N ARG A 146 -17.84 7.05 -7.94
CA ARG A 146 -18.12 8.35 -8.58
C ARG A 146 -17.33 8.58 -9.87
N ARG A 147 -16.13 7.99 -10.01
CA ARG A 147 -15.33 8.05 -11.26
C ARG A 147 -15.99 7.33 -12.45
N GLY A 148 -16.95 6.44 -12.22
CA GLY A 148 -17.72 5.80 -13.29
C GLY A 148 -18.46 4.55 -12.85
N LYS A 149 -19.64 4.29 -13.45
CA LYS A 149 -20.52 3.19 -13.05
C LYS A 149 -19.88 1.81 -13.12
N ASP A 150 -18.97 1.56 -14.07
CA ASP A 150 -18.28 0.27 -14.20
C ASP A 150 -16.89 0.22 -13.55
N THR A 151 -16.39 1.33 -12.97
CA THR A 151 -15.05 1.40 -12.37
C THR A 151 -14.81 0.31 -11.33
N LEU A 152 -15.80 0.04 -10.48
CA LEU A 152 -15.72 -1.02 -9.47
C LEU A 152 -15.60 -2.41 -10.11
N ARG A 153 -16.27 -2.69 -11.23
CA ARG A 153 -16.25 -3.99 -11.94
C ARG A 153 -14.92 -4.28 -12.65
N TYR A 154 -14.13 -3.25 -12.93
CA TYR A 154 -12.75 -3.43 -13.40
C TYR A 154 -11.74 -3.47 -12.23
N GLY A 155 -12.06 -2.81 -11.11
CA GLY A 155 -11.26 -2.74 -9.88
C GLY A 155 -11.67 -3.75 -8.80
N ALA A 156 -12.18 -3.25 -7.67
CA ALA A 156 -12.44 -4.01 -6.44
C ALA A 156 -13.46 -5.14 -6.62
N LEU A 157 -14.54 -4.89 -7.37
CA LEU A 157 -15.68 -5.79 -7.54
C LEU A 157 -15.56 -6.71 -8.77
N LYS A 158 -14.36 -6.85 -9.35
CA LYS A 158 -14.16 -7.59 -10.61
C LYS A 158 -14.50 -9.08 -10.47
N PRO A 159 -15.37 -9.66 -11.32
CA PRO A 159 -15.76 -11.08 -11.24
C PRO A 159 -14.80 -12.04 -11.98
N VAL A 160 -13.67 -11.55 -12.50
CA VAL A 160 -12.77 -12.33 -13.36
C VAL A 160 -12.17 -13.55 -12.65
N GLY A 161 -12.31 -14.72 -13.27
CA GLY A 161 -11.80 -15.98 -12.73
C GLY A 161 -12.70 -16.64 -11.68
N LEU A 162 -13.90 -16.12 -11.43
CA LEU A 162 -14.88 -16.74 -10.52
C LEU A 162 -16.09 -17.26 -11.30
N LEU A 163 -16.65 -18.35 -10.80
CA LEU A 163 -17.90 -18.95 -11.24
C LEU A 163 -18.77 -19.12 -10.00
N ASP A 164 -19.99 -18.60 -10.05
CA ASP A 164 -20.98 -18.79 -8.99
C ASP A 164 -21.53 -20.23 -9.09
N PRO A 165 -21.44 -21.05 -8.02
CA PRO A 165 -21.87 -22.45 -8.05
C PRO A 165 -23.39 -22.61 -8.16
N ILE A 166 -24.19 -21.60 -7.79
CA ILE A 166 -25.65 -21.66 -7.86
C ILE A 166 -26.12 -21.42 -9.31
N THR A 167 -25.58 -20.39 -9.97
CA THR A 167 -25.99 -20.04 -11.34
C THR A 167 -25.17 -20.71 -12.44
N GLY A 168 -24.04 -21.33 -12.10
CA GLY A 168 -23.11 -21.93 -13.06
C GLY A 168 -22.45 -20.90 -13.99
N LYS A 169 -22.51 -19.61 -13.65
CA LYS A 169 -22.10 -18.49 -14.50
C LYS A 169 -21.12 -17.57 -13.77
N ARG A 170 -20.44 -16.71 -14.51
CA ARG A 170 -19.68 -15.61 -13.90
C ARG A 170 -20.68 -14.56 -13.38
N PRO A 171 -20.61 -14.13 -12.11
CA PRO A 171 -21.48 -13.06 -11.61
C PRO A 171 -21.16 -11.72 -12.28
N TYR A 172 -22.10 -10.77 -12.24
CA TYR A 172 -21.94 -9.46 -12.89
C TYR A 172 -20.87 -8.60 -12.22
N ALA A 173 -20.80 -8.70 -10.90
CA ALA A 173 -19.80 -8.14 -10.00
C ALA A 173 -19.68 -9.06 -8.78
N VAL A 174 -18.62 -8.93 -7.97
CA VAL A 174 -18.42 -9.78 -6.78
C VAL A 174 -17.65 -9.04 -5.69
N ILE A 175 -18.09 -9.15 -4.45
CA ILE A 175 -17.33 -8.69 -3.28
C ILE A 175 -16.56 -9.88 -2.73
N GLN A 176 -15.30 -9.67 -2.37
CA GLN A 176 -14.49 -10.71 -1.73
C GLN A 176 -14.30 -10.38 -0.26
N LEU A 177 -14.55 -11.35 0.63
CA LEU A 177 -14.25 -11.26 2.05
C LEU A 177 -13.06 -12.16 2.36
N ARG A 178 -12.03 -11.62 3.03
CA ARG A 178 -10.85 -12.37 3.46
C ARG A 178 -10.93 -12.61 4.97
N ALA A 179 -10.67 -13.84 5.41
CA ALA A 179 -10.54 -14.13 6.83
C ALA A 179 -9.33 -13.39 7.43
N GLU A 180 -9.54 -12.68 8.54
CA GLU A 180 -8.47 -11.93 9.23
C GLU A 180 -7.80 -12.76 10.34
N ASN A 181 -8.46 -13.82 10.82
CA ASN A 181 -7.94 -14.77 11.78
C ASN A 181 -8.05 -16.23 11.30
N LYS A 182 -7.30 -17.13 11.94
CA LYS A 182 -7.23 -18.56 11.58
C LYS A 182 -8.54 -19.28 11.85
N GLU A 183 -9.27 -18.84 12.87
CA GLU A 183 -10.56 -19.36 13.32
C GLU A 183 -11.71 -18.93 12.40
N LYS A 184 -11.44 -18.01 11.44
CA LYS A 184 -12.42 -17.47 10.48
C LYS A 184 -13.65 -16.83 11.14
N THR A 185 -13.49 -16.26 12.33
CA THR A 185 -14.56 -15.53 13.03
C THR A 185 -14.63 -14.05 12.61
N LEU A 186 -13.61 -13.53 11.94
CA LEU A 186 -13.54 -12.14 11.45
C LEU A 186 -13.20 -12.08 9.96
N TYR A 187 -13.92 -11.24 9.22
CA TYR A 187 -13.76 -11.08 7.78
C TYR A 187 -13.61 -9.62 7.36
N ASN A 188 -12.54 -9.32 6.62
CA ASN A 188 -12.31 -8.01 6.00
C ASN A 188 -12.95 -7.93 4.60
N LEU A 189 -13.64 -6.83 4.31
CA LEU A 189 -14.19 -6.55 2.98
C LEU A 189 -13.05 -6.06 2.06
N VAL A 190 -12.65 -6.89 1.10
CA VAL A 190 -11.48 -6.62 0.24
C VAL A 190 -11.81 -5.56 -0.81
N GLY A 191 -11.06 -4.46 -0.84
CA GLY A 191 -11.29 -3.36 -1.79
C GLY A 191 -12.40 -2.38 -1.37
N PHE A 192 -12.83 -2.43 -0.10
CA PHE A 192 -13.89 -1.60 0.50
C PHE A 192 -13.33 -0.54 1.46
N GLN A 193 -12.14 -0.03 1.17
CA GLN A 193 -11.60 1.11 1.90
C GLN A 193 -12.56 2.31 1.74
N THR A 194 -12.81 3.08 2.81
CA THR A 194 -13.91 4.07 2.76
C THR A 194 -13.78 5.21 3.79
N ASN A 195 -14.33 6.37 3.45
CA ASN A 195 -14.54 7.54 4.29
C ASN A 195 -16.03 7.77 4.63
N LEU A 196 -16.94 6.87 4.23
CA LEU A 196 -18.36 6.93 4.58
C LEU A 196 -18.57 7.05 6.10
N ARG A 197 -19.63 7.75 6.52
CA ARG A 197 -20.05 7.77 7.94
C ARG A 197 -20.37 6.35 8.40
N TRP A 198 -20.13 6.01 9.66
CA TRP A 198 -20.32 4.62 10.13
C TRP A 198 -21.76 4.11 9.94
N GLY A 199 -22.77 4.98 10.14
CA GLY A 199 -24.17 4.66 9.81
C GLY A 199 -24.38 4.37 8.32
N GLU A 200 -23.71 5.12 7.45
CA GLU A 200 -23.76 4.92 5.99
C GLU A 200 -23.04 3.66 5.54
N GLN A 201 -21.90 3.32 6.16
CA GLN A 201 -21.24 2.03 5.92
C GLN A 201 -22.16 0.86 6.25
N ALA A 202 -22.82 0.90 7.41
CA ALA A 202 -23.81 -0.11 7.77
C ALA A 202 -25.00 -0.12 6.79
N ARG A 203 -25.54 1.05 6.41
CA ARG A 203 -26.68 1.18 5.48
C ARG A 203 -26.38 0.68 4.07
N VAL A 204 -25.19 0.96 3.55
CA VAL A 204 -24.77 0.62 2.18
C VAL A 204 -24.26 -0.81 2.10
N PHE A 205 -23.39 -1.24 3.00
CA PHE A 205 -22.77 -2.57 2.91
C PHE A 205 -23.71 -3.71 3.32
N ARG A 206 -24.76 -3.46 4.13
CA ARG A 206 -25.83 -4.45 4.39
C ARG A 206 -26.80 -4.67 3.21
N GLN A 207 -26.65 -3.94 2.11
CA GLN A 207 -27.40 -4.21 0.87
C GLN A 207 -26.76 -5.34 0.05
N LEU A 208 -25.54 -5.75 0.41
CA LEU A 208 -24.79 -6.78 -0.29
C LEU A 208 -25.28 -8.18 0.11
N PRO A 209 -25.45 -9.12 -0.85
CA PRO A 209 -25.87 -10.48 -0.55
C PRO A 209 -24.89 -11.18 0.40
N GLY A 210 -25.41 -11.75 1.49
CA GLY A 210 -24.59 -12.39 2.52
C GLY A 210 -24.22 -11.48 3.69
N LEU A 211 -24.49 -10.17 3.58
CA LEU A 211 -24.10 -9.15 4.56
C LEU A 211 -25.32 -8.42 5.16
N GLU A 212 -26.55 -8.89 4.91
CA GLU A 212 -27.78 -8.17 5.30
C GLU A 212 -27.91 -7.99 6.82
N ALA A 213 -27.44 -8.97 7.60
CA ALA A 213 -27.38 -8.93 9.06
C ALA A 213 -25.99 -8.53 9.60
N ALA A 214 -25.04 -8.14 8.74
CA ALA A 214 -23.62 -8.06 9.10
C ALA A 214 -23.35 -7.16 10.31
N GLU A 215 -22.59 -7.68 11.27
CA GLU A 215 -22.14 -6.98 12.47
C GLU A 215 -20.71 -6.48 12.26
N PHE A 216 -20.53 -5.16 12.30
CA PHE A 216 -19.25 -4.50 12.08
C PHE A 216 -18.46 -4.42 13.38
N VAL A 217 -17.44 -5.26 13.54
CA VAL A 217 -16.48 -5.15 14.66
C VAL A 217 -15.53 -3.97 14.46
N ARG A 218 -15.35 -3.51 13.22
CA ARG A 218 -14.58 -2.33 12.87
C ARG A 218 -15.12 -1.71 11.60
N TYR A 219 -15.52 -0.44 11.67
CA TYR A 219 -15.84 0.35 10.48
C TYR A 219 -14.57 0.76 9.73
N GLY A 220 -14.71 1.03 8.43
CA GLY A 220 -13.69 1.71 7.65
C GLY A 220 -13.51 3.16 8.11
N VAL A 221 -12.30 3.68 7.96
CA VAL A 221 -11.91 5.03 8.39
C VAL A 221 -10.75 5.53 7.54
N MET A 222 -10.66 6.85 7.35
CA MET A 222 -9.45 7.51 6.86
C MET A 222 -8.44 7.65 8.00
N HIS A 223 -7.37 6.87 7.99
CA HIS A 223 -6.20 7.11 8.83
C HIS A 223 -5.34 8.20 8.20
N ARG A 224 -4.79 9.11 9.01
CA ARG A 224 -3.75 10.01 8.55
C ARG A 224 -2.43 9.25 8.50
N ASN A 225 -1.98 8.85 7.30
CA ASN A 225 -0.60 8.41 7.11
C ASN A 225 0.28 9.63 6.88
N THR A 226 1.49 9.60 7.44
CA THR A 226 2.44 10.70 7.36
C THR A 226 3.54 10.37 6.35
N PHE A 227 3.57 11.09 5.23
CA PHE A 227 4.69 11.04 4.27
C PHE A 227 5.11 12.46 3.84
N ILE A 228 6.34 12.55 3.33
CA ILE A 228 7.00 13.80 2.94
C ILE A 228 6.96 13.96 1.41
N ASN A 229 7.00 15.19 0.90
CA ASN A 229 7.09 15.48 -0.53
C ASN A 229 8.47 15.09 -1.11
N THR A 230 8.69 13.79 -1.31
CA THR A 230 9.95 13.20 -1.78
C THR A 230 10.51 13.83 -3.06
N PRO A 231 9.72 14.14 -4.13
CA PRO A 231 10.24 14.82 -5.31
C PRO A 231 10.93 16.15 -5.01
N GLN A 232 10.38 16.93 -4.08
CA GLN A 232 10.95 18.21 -3.68
C GLN A 232 12.08 18.05 -2.67
N LEU A 233 11.97 17.13 -1.73
CA LEU A 233 12.86 17.05 -0.58
C LEU A 233 14.09 16.16 -0.76
N LEU A 234 14.01 15.06 -1.54
CA LEU A 234 15.07 14.04 -1.56
C LEU A 234 15.85 13.97 -2.89
N LEU A 235 17.10 13.52 -2.78
CA LEU A 235 17.93 13.07 -3.90
C LEU A 235 17.71 11.57 -4.17
N PRO A 236 18.10 11.05 -5.35
CA PRO A 236 18.09 9.60 -5.67
C PRO A 236 18.84 8.70 -4.68
N SER A 237 19.68 9.28 -3.82
CA SER A 237 20.38 8.60 -2.72
C SER A 237 19.55 8.45 -1.43
N LEU A 238 18.31 8.95 -1.41
CA LEU A 238 17.45 9.16 -0.22
C LEU A 238 17.96 10.18 0.79
N GLN A 239 18.98 10.94 0.42
CA GLN A 239 19.51 12.09 1.16
C GLN A 239 18.58 13.29 0.99
N TRP A 240 18.37 14.07 2.05
CA TRP A 240 17.66 15.33 1.98
C TRP A 240 18.49 16.41 1.26
N LYS A 241 17.84 17.22 0.41
CA LYS A 241 18.50 18.30 -0.34
C LYS A 241 19.00 19.44 0.56
N GLY A 242 18.43 19.61 1.76
CA GLY A 242 18.80 20.68 2.70
C GLY A 242 20.01 20.38 3.59
N ALA A 243 20.38 19.10 3.78
CA ALA A 243 21.58 18.73 4.54
C ALA A 243 22.08 17.32 4.15
N GLU A 244 23.38 17.20 3.88
CA GLU A 244 23.96 15.98 3.30
C GLU A 244 23.96 14.76 4.23
N ASN A 245 23.80 14.99 5.53
CA ASN A 245 23.88 13.98 6.58
C ASN A 245 22.50 13.42 7.00
N LEU A 246 21.39 13.96 6.47
CA LEU A 246 20.04 13.49 6.79
C LEU A 246 19.45 12.67 5.65
N PHE A 247 18.93 11.49 5.99
CA PHE A 247 18.35 10.53 5.06
C PHE A 247 16.94 10.13 5.52
N PHE A 248 16.08 9.79 4.57
CA PHE A 248 14.68 9.43 4.84
C PHE A 248 14.35 8.09 4.19
N ALA A 249 13.60 7.23 4.88
CA ALA A 249 13.31 5.88 4.41
C ALA A 249 11.98 5.32 4.94
N GLY A 250 11.57 4.17 4.39
CA GLY A 250 10.29 3.54 4.72
C GLY A 250 9.10 4.34 4.20
N GLN A 251 7.89 4.02 4.69
CA GLN A 251 6.66 4.65 4.21
C GLN A 251 6.63 6.19 4.30
N LEU A 252 7.45 6.79 5.17
CA LEU A 252 7.62 8.23 5.28
C LEU A 252 8.05 8.91 3.96
N ILE A 253 8.73 8.21 3.05
CA ILE A 253 9.14 8.75 1.75
C ILE A 253 8.16 8.49 0.60
N GLY A 254 6.97 7.97 0.90
CA GLY A 254 6.00 7.59 -0.14
C GLY A 254 6.35 6.29 -0.88
N VAL A 255 7.01 5.34 -0.22
CA VAL A 255 6.98 3.93 -0.66
C VAL A 255 5.89 3.18 0.09
N GLU A 256 5.19 2.27 -0.58
CA GLU A 256 4.17 1.43 0.04
C GLU A 256 4.55 -0.05 0.00
N GLY A 257 4.35 -0.73 1.12
CA GLY A 257 4.67 -2.14 1.29
C GLY A 257 5.91 -2.39 2.16
N TYR A 258 5.96 -3.58 2.77
CA TYR A 258 7.02 -3.97 3.69
C TYR A 258 8.37 -4.16 2.98
N VAL A 259 8.35 -4.68 1.75
CA VAL A 259 9.57 -4.98 0.97
C VAL A 259 10.17 -3.69 0.42
N GLU A 260 9.31 -2.80 -0.06
CA GLU A 260 9.63 -1.47 -0.54
C GLU A 260 10.19 -0.58 0.57
N SER A 261 9.57 -0.62 1.76
CA SER A 261 10.07 0.07 2.95
C SER A 261 11.44 -0.45 3.40
N ALA A 262 11.63 -1.78 3.40
CA ALA A 262 12.92 -2.39 3.72
C ALA A 262 14.00 -2.07 2.66
N ALA A 263 13.63 -2.01 1.39
CA ALA A 263 14.53 -1.61 0.29
C ALA A 263 14.95 -0.14 0.43
N ALA A 264 14.03 0.79 0.72
CA ALA A 264 14.36 2.18 1.01
C ALA A 264 15.30 2.29 2.23
N GLY A 265 15.04 1.52 3.30
CA GLY A 265 15.93 1.44 4.47
C GLY A 265 17.35 0.95 4.12
N LEU A 266 17.47 -0.04 3.24
CA LEU A 266 18.76 -0.53 2.74
C LEU A 266 19.53 0.53 1.94
N VAL A 267 18.84 1.30 1.09
CA VAL A 267 19.45 2.37 0.29
C VAL A 267 19.96 3.50 1.19
N ALA A 268 19.13 3.99 2.11
CA ALA A 268 19.52 5.01 3.09
C ALA A 268 20.68 4.52 3.98
N GLY A 269 20.61 3.28 4.46
CA GLY A 269 21.66 2.63 5.26
C GLY A 269 23.01 2.53 4.54
N LYS A 270 23.01 2.15 3.26
CA LYS A 270 24.24 2.15 2.45
C LYS A 270 24.76 3.58 2.21
N ASN A 271 23.89 4.54 1.93
CA ASN A 271 24.31 5.89 1.55
C ASN A 271 24.79 6.73 2.73
N ILE A 272 24.23 6.59 3.93
CA ILE A 272 24.73 7.31 5.12
C ILE A 272 26.13 6.84 5.53
N VAL A 273 26.44 5.55 5.37
CA VAL A 273 27.79 4.99 5.58
C VAL A 273 28.75 5.56 4.54
N ARG A 274 28.36 5.58 3.26
CA ARG A 274 29.21 6.13 2.19
C ARG A 274 29.47 7.63 2.33
N TRP A 275 28.47 8.41 2.74
CA TRP A 275 28.64 9.82 3.12
C TRP A 275 29.68 9.97 4.24
N LYS A 276 29.57 9.18 5.31
CA LYS A 276 30.53 9.18 6.43
C LYS A 276 31.96 8.78 6.00
N GLU A 277 32.08 7.97 4.96
CA GLU A 277 33.36 7.55 4.36
C GLU A 277 33.87 8.53 3.26
N GLY A 278 33.18 9.64 2.98
CA GLY A 278 33.54 10.57 1.90
C GLY A 278 33.36 9.99 0.49
N LYS A 279 32.63 8.88 0.35
CA LYS A 279 32.36 8.19 -0.92
C LYS A 279 31.10 8.75 -1.59
N ARG A 280 31.11 8.83 -2.92
CA ARG A 280 29.91 9.16 -3.71
C ARG A 280 28.74 8.22 -3.36
N PRO A 281 27.50 8.72 -3.27
CA PRO A 281 26.34 7.89 -2.96
C PRO A 281 26.07 6.86 -4.06
N LEU A 282 25.46 5.74 -3.67
CA LEU A 282 24.93 4.73 -4.58
C LEU A 282 23.54 5.15 -5.06
N ILE A 283 23.40 5.24 -6.39
CA ILE A 283 22.13 5.42 -7.07
C ILE A 283 21.81 4.09 -7.75
N PHE A 284 20.66 3.50 -7.43
CA PHE A 284 20.24 2.22 -7.99
C PHE A 284 19.71 2.39 -9.43
N PRO A 285 20.10 1.55 -10.41
CA PRO A 285 19.67 1.71 -11.80
C PRO A 285 18.15 1.57 -11.96
N GLU A 286 17.54 2.41 -12.80
CA GLU A 286 16.09 2.46 -13.03
C GLU A 286 15.50 1.18 -13.63
N GLU A 287 16.30 0.32 -14.24
CA GLU A 287 15.87 -0.99 -14.70
C GLU A 287 15.74 -2.03 -13.57
N THR A 288 16.20 -1.72 -12.35
CA THR A 288 16.06 -2.58 -11.17
C THR A 288 14.80 -2.22 -10.39
N ALA A 289 14.25 -3.17 -9.61
CA ALA A 289 13.04 -2.93 -8.81
C ALA A 289 13.19 -1.77 -7.81
N ILE A 290 14.38 -1.61 -7.21
CA ILE A 290 14.68 -0.53 -6.27
C ILE A 290 14.80 0.80 -7.01
N GLY A 291 15.62 0.85 -8.07
CA GLY A 291 15.83 2.08 -8.84
C GLY A 291 14.58 2.55 -9.58
N ALA A 292 13.77 1.65 -10.13
CA ALA A 292 12.48 1.98 -10.75
C ALA A 292 11.54 2.68 -9.76
N LEU A 293 11.39 2.13 -8.55
CA LEU A 293 10.54 2.71 -7.52
C LEU A 293 11.08 4.07 -7.05
N LEU A 294 12.37 4.15 -6.73
CA LEU A 294 12.98 5.40 -6.25
C LEU A 294 12.99 6.49 -7.32
N SER A 295 13.30 6.15 -8.58
CA SER A 295 13.23 7.08 -9.72
C SER A 295 11.81 7.62 -9.89
N HIS A 296 10.79 6.77 -9.80
CA HIS A 296 9.39 7.19 -9.91
C HIS A 296 8.98 8.18 -8.80
N ILE A 297 9.21 7.84 -7.52
CA ILE A 297 8.79 8.71 -6.40
C ILE A 297 9.59 10.01 -6.30
N ILE A 298 10.77 10.09 -6.94
CA ILE A 298 11.62 11.31 -6.95
C ILE A 298 11.37 12.18 -8.19
N SER A 299 10.94 11.58 -9.31
CA SER A 299 10.60 12.32 -10.54
C SER A 299 9.12 12.69 -10.67
N ALA A 300 8.26 12.23 -9.77
CA ALA A 300 6.82 12.52 -9.79
C ALA A 300 6.52 14.02 -9.68
N GLU A 301 5.53 14.49 -10.45
CA GLU A 301 5.02 15.85 -10.33
C GLU A 301 4.36 16.07 -8.98
N ILE A 302 4.64 17.20 -8.32
CA ILE A 302 4.17 17.51 -6.94
C ILE A 302 2.67 17.26 -6.77
N ARG A 303 1.84 17.77 -7.69
CA ARG A 303 0.36 17.70 -7.62
C ARG A 303 -0.20 16.29 -7.83
N GLN A 304 0.63 15.38 -8.33
CA GLN A 304 0.30 13.98 -8.62
C GLN A 304 1.11 13.00 -7.74
N PHE A 305 2.00 13.51 -6.88
CA PHE A 305 2.82 12.66 -6.02
C PHE A 305 1.93 11.93 -5.01
N GLN A 306 2.09 10.61 -5.00
CA GLN A 306 1.38 9.68 -4.15
C GLN A 306 2.36 8.58 -3.72
N PRO A 307 2.12 7.89 -2.59
CA PRO A 307 2.85 6.69 -2.25
C PRO A 307 2.78 5.66 -3.39
N MET A 308 3.81 4.83 -3.54
CA MET A 308 3.85 3.83 -4.60
C MET A 308 4.49 2.52 -4.14
N ASN A 309 3.93 1.39 -4.60
CA ASN A 309 4.52 0.06 -4.47
C ASN A 309 5.15 -0.38 -5.79
N ILE A 310 6.06 -1.36 -5.76
CA ILE A 310 6.74 -1.78 -6.99
C ILE A 310 5.78 -2.50 -7.94
N ASN A 311 5.72 -2.04 -9.19
CA ASN A 311 4.92 -2.67 -10.23
C ASN A 311 5.64 -2.60 -11.59
N PHE A 312 5.27 -3.50 -12.50
CA PHE A 312 5.90 -3.62 -13.83
C PHE A 312 5.74 -2.37 -14.73
N GLY A 313 4.88 -1.41 -14.37
CA GLY A 313 4.73 -0.14 -15.09
C GLY A 313 5.82 0.88 -14.76
N LEU A 314 6.54 0.74 -13.64
CA LEU A 314 7.62 1.66 -13.25
C LEU A 314 8.95 1.40 -13.96
N PHE A 315 9.11 0.21 -14.57
CA PHE A 315 10.34 -0.18 -15.24
C PHE A 315 10.43 0.42 -16.65
N PRO A 316 11.61 0.88 -17.09
CA PRO A 316 11.83 1.32 -18.47
C PRO A 316 11.37 0.27 -19.49
N PRO A 317 10.70 0.65 -20.59
CA PRO A 317 10.10 -0.29 -21.51
C PRO A 317 11.14 -1.21 -22.19
N LEU A 318 10.70 -2.39 -22.62
CA LEU A 318 11.50 -3.26 -23.49
C LEU A 318 11.46 -2.75 -24.93
N LYS A 319 12.55 -2.94 -25.69
CA LYS A 319 12.65 -2.53 -27.10
C LYS A 319 11.71 -3.30 -28.04
N ARG A 320 11.19 -4.46 -27.63
CA ARG A 320 10.27 -5.31 -28.42
C ARG A 320 8.83 -5.10 -27.93
N ARG A 321 7.90 -4.88 -28.87
CA ARG A 321 6.48 -4.55 -28.56
C ARG A 321 5.51 -5.75 -28.58
N ASN A 322 5.88 -6.86 -29.23
CA ASN A 322 4.95 -7.96 -29.54
C ASN A 322 5.28 -9.26 -28.78
N THR A 323 5.07 -9.27 -27.46
CA THR A 323 5.10 -10.48 -26.62
C THR A 323 3.92 -10.49 -25.64
N SER A 324 3.57 -11.66 -25.10
CA SER A 324 2.49 -11.74 -24.11
C SER A 324 2.84 -10.96 -22.84
N LYS A 325 1.83 -10.53 -22.07
CA LYS A 325 2.06 -9.84 -20.78
C LYS A 325 2.94 -10.67 -19.83
N PHE A 326 2.84 -12.00 -19.87
CA PHE A 326 3.65 -12.89 -19.05
C PHE A 326 5.13 -12.89 -19.48
N GLU A 327 5.40 -13.07 -20.78
CA GLU A 327 6.77 -13.04 -21.32
C GLU A 327 7.42 -11.68 -21.11
N ARG A 328 6.70 -10.59 -21.40
CA ARG A 328 7.17 -9.22 -21.18
C ARG A 328 7.57 -8.98 -19.72
N ASN A 329 6.74 -9.41 -18.76
CA ASN A 329 7.06 -9.28 -17.34
C ASN A 329 8.28 -10.15 -16.96
N ARG A 330 8.38 -11.38 -17.51
CA ARG A 330 9.54 -12.27 -17.29
C ARG A 330 10.84 -11.66 -17.83
N GLU A 331 10.80 -11.06 -19.02
CA GLU A 331 11.95 -10.36 -19.63
C GLU A 331 12.36 -9.12 -18.82
N ILE A 332 11.40 -8.31 -18.33
CA ILE A 332 11.68 -7.19 -17.42
C ILE A 332 12.37 -7.68 -16.15
N SER A 333 11.84 -8.73 -15.51
CA SER A 333 12.46 -9.32 -14.30
C SER A 333 13.86 -9.87 -14.56
N ALA A 334 14.09 -10.53 -15.69
CA ALA A 334 15.41 -11.06 -16.05
C ALA A 334 16.44 -9.94 -16.26
N ARG A 335 16.07 -8.87 -16.98
CA ARG A 335 16.90 -7.67 -17.17
C ARG A 335 17.19 -6.99 -15.83
N ALA A 336 16.18 -6.82 -14.98
CA ALA A 336 16.31 -6.19 -13.66
C ALA A 336 17.28 -6.94 -12.74
N LEU A 337 17.23 -8.27 -12.75
CA LEU A 337 18.12 -9.12 -11.95
C LEU A 337 19.56 -9.10 -12.47
N ALA A 338 19.76 -9.12 -13.81
CA ALA A 338 21.09 -9.02 -14.41
C ALA A 338 21.76 -7.68 -14.07
N ILE A 339 21.07 -6.56 -14.30
CA ILE A 339 21.59 -5.20 -14.01
C ILE A 339 21.85 -5.02 -12.50
N MET A 340 21.03 -5.61 -11.62
CA MET A 340 21.30 -5.61 -10.18
C MET A 340 22.57 -6.41 -9.83
N ALA A 341 22.80 -7.56 -10.47
CA ALA A 341 24.00 -8.37 -10.24
C ALA A 341 25.28 -7.64 -10.69
N ASP A 342 25.24 -6.98 -11.85
CA ASP A 342 26.35 -6.17 -12.37
C ASP A 342 26.62 -4.96 -11.45
N PHE A 343 25.56 -4.25 -11.04
CA PHE A 343 25.65 -3.12 -10.11
C PHE A 343 26.26 -3.51 -8.76
N LEU A 344 25.83 -4.62 -8.16
CA LEU A 344 26.38 -5.12 -6.90
C LEU A 344 27.81 -5.66 -7.04
N SER A 345 28.19 -6.15 -8.22
CA SER A 345 29.57 -6.57 -8.49
C SER A 345 30.51 -5.36 -8.57
N ASN A 346 30.07 -4.29 -9.23
CA ASN A 346 30.78 -3.01 -9.30
C ASN A 346 30.78 -2.22 -7.96
N GLU A 347 29.99 -2.63 -6.97
CA GLU A 347 30.00 -2.04 -5.61
C GLU A 347 31.02 -2.69 -4.67
N ARG A 348 31.50 -3.90 -5.02
CA ARG A 348 32.46 -4.68 -4.23
C ARG A 348 33.91 -4.47 -4.66
N ASN A 349 34.12 -3.89 -5.83
CA ASN A 349 35.41 -3.49 -6.39
C ASN A 349 35.66 -1.99 -6.13
#